data_AF-E4NF21-F1
#
_entry.id   AF-E4NF21-F1
#
_cell.length_a   1.000
_cell.length_b   1.000
_cell.length_c   1.000
_cell.angle_alpha   90.00
_cell.angle_beta   90.00
_cell.angle_gamma   90.00
#
_symmetry.space_group_name_H-M   'P 1'
#
loop_
_entity.id
_entity.type
_entity.pdbx_description
1 polymer ?
#
loop_
_entity_poly.entity_id
_entity_poly.type
_entity_poly.pdbx_seq_one_letter_code
_entity_poly.pdbx_strand_id
1 'polypeptide(L)'
;MNTTLQHRDGGAAPPPPGGCQDARMVNPTEWARIRAGLRFGQRLTGTVTAVPNPGATGIFVDVGLPVGGFVDVLLLPADAQRWPRVGERAEYEVWWADDRPQLRLKPVDPRHLAEDFAAWRAEHRPRWPEPEPIDQARAAAAAEVAELLPGGNAEGPEAVPPGLRATE
;
A
#
# COMPACT_ATOMS: atom_id res chain seq x y z
N MET A 1 25.67 -39.06 55.48
CA MET A 1 24.65 -39.90 54.83
C MET A 1 24.51 -39.46 53.38
N ASN A 2 24.15 -40.37 52.49
CA ASN A 2 23.92 -40.15 51.05
C ASN A 2 22.57 -39.37 50.83
N THR A 3 22.20 -38.77 49.69
CA THR A 3 22.61 -38.86 48.26
C THR A 3 22.37 -37.52 47.53
N THR A 4 23.09 -37.25 46.43
CA THR A 4 22.77 -36.21 45.42
C THR A 4 22.05 -36.82 44.19
N LEU A 5 20.83 -36.36 43.86
CA LEU A 5 20.05 -36.63 42.62
C LEU A 5 18.72 -35.82 42.72
N GLN A 6 18.02 -35.29 41.70
CA GLN A 6 18.27 -34.91 40.28
C GLN A 6 18.10 -33.36 40.20
N HIS A 7 18.48 -32.56 39.19
CA HIS A 7 18.81 -32.72 37.77
C HIS A 7 17.65 -33.07 36.80
N ARG A 8 16.74 -32.10 36.54
CA ARG A 8 15.90 -32.09 35.33
C ARG A 8 15.95 -30.71 34.66
N ASP A 9 16.75 -30.64 33.59
CA ASP A 9 16.66 -29.57 32.61
C ASP A 9 15.26 -29.61 31.97
N GLY A 10 14.49 -28.55 32.18
CA GLY A 10 13.14 -28.40 31.64
C GLY A 10 13.17 -27.92 30.20
N GLY A 11 13.85 -28.67 29.32
CA GLY A 11 14.13 -28.29 27.94
C GLY A 11 12.87 -27.89 27.18
N ALA A 12 12.63 -26.58 27.10
CA ALA A 12 11.55 -26.02 26.30
C ALA A 12 11.83 -26.35 24.84
N ALA A 13 10.92 -27.11 24.21
CA ALA A 13 11.06 -27.46 22.80
C ALA A 13 11.21 -26.18 21.96
N PRO A 14 12.17 -26.12 21.02
CA PRO A 14 12.31 -24.95 20.16
C PRO A 14 10.99 -24.73 19.40
N PRO A 15 10.48 -23.49 19.31
CA PRO A 15 9.24 -23.22 18.61
C PRO A 15 9.38 -23.67 17.14
N PRO A 16 8.31 -24.22 16.54
CA PRO A 16 8.39 -24.78 15.19
C PRO A 16 8.81 -23.69 14.18
N PRO A 17 9.80 -23.94 13.31
CA PRO A 17 10.22 -23.02 12.26
C PRO A 17 9.18 -23.01 11.12
N GLY A 18 8.03 -22.40 11.40
CA GLY A 18 6.84 -22.40 10.56
C GLY A 18 5.77 -21.41 11.02
N GLY A 19 6.17 -20.36 11.75
CA GLY A 19 5.27 -19.27 12.10
C GLY A 19 4.95 -18.43 10.88
N CYS A 20 3.74 -18.55 10.32
CA CYS A 20 3.21 -17.66 9.28
C CYS A 20 2.86 -16.26 9.82
N GLN A 21 3.73 -15.71 10.68
CA GLN A 21 3.61 -14.42 11.34
C GLN A 21 4.45 -13.36 10.64
N ASP A 22 4.47 -13.37 9.30
CA ASP A 22 4.87 -12.18 8.52
C ASP A 22 3.73 -11.15 8.47
N ALA A 23 3.05 -10.99 9.62
CA ALA A 23 2.17 -9.87 9.91
C ALA A 23 3.04 -8.64 10.12
N ARG A 24 3.57 -8.09 9.02
CA ARG A 24 4.49 -6.95 9.03
C ARG A 24 3.81 -5.76 9.69
N MET A 25 4.13 -5.56 10.96
CA MET A 25 3.85 -4.33 11.67
C MET A 25 4.74 -3.26 11.06
N VAL A 26 4.25 -2.63 9.98
CA VAL A 26 4.96 -1.60 9.22
C VAL A 26 5.50 -0.56 10.21
N ASN A 27 6.82 -0.41 10.22
CA ASN A 27 7.50 0.48 11.15
C ASN A 27 6.96 1.91 10.96
N PRO A 28 6.69 2.72 12.01
CA PRO A 28 6.23 4.11 11.85
C PRO A 28 7.05 4.94 10.85
N THR A 29 8.36 4.72 10.74
CA THR A 29 9.24 5.37 9.74
C THR A 29 8.96 4.90 8.31
N GLU A 30 8.61 3.64 8.12
CA GLU A 30 8.22 3.06 6.83
C GLU A 30 6.80 3.52 6.44
N TRP A 31 5.86 3.53 7.41
CA TRP A 31 4.52 4.06 7.20
C TRP A 31 4.55 5.55 6.83
N ALA A 32 5.38 6.36 7.50
CA ALA A 32 5.54 7.77 7.15
C ALA A 32 6.03 7.98 5.71
N ARG A 33 6.94 7.12 5.21
CA ARG A 33 7.40 7.14 3.80
C ARG A 33 6.28 6.74 2.85
N ILE A 34 5.54 5.68 3.13
CA ILE A 34 4.39 5.25 2.33
C ILE A 34 3.33 6.37 2.28
N ARG A 35 2.98 6.95 3.44
CA ARG A 35 1.98 8.03 3.54
C ARG A 35 2.38 9.28 2.76
N ALA A 36 3.65 9.63 2.70
CA ALA A 36 4.15 10.76 1.89
C ALA A 36 4.00 10.54 0.37
N GLY A 37 4.02 9.28 -0.08
CA GLY A 37 3.81 8.90 -1.49
C GLY A 37 2.33 8.80 -1.92
N LEU A 38 1.41 8.68 -0.96
CA LEU A 38 -0.02 8.58 -1.26
C LEU A 38 -0.65 9.95 -1.58
N ARG A 39 -1.77 9.94 -2.33
CA ARG A 39 -2.63 11.12 -2.56
C ARG A 39 -4.09 10.74 -2.29
N PHE A 40 -4.88 11.62 -1.68
CA PHE A 40 -6.31 11.34 -1.47
C PHE A 40 -7.06 11.36 -2.82
N GLY A 41 -7.91 10.36 -3.06
CA GLY A 41 -8.55 10.14 -4.36
C GLY A 41 -7.71 9.34 -5.38
N GLN A 42 -6.44 9.04 -5.07
CA GLN A 42 -5.60 8.15 -5.88
C GLN A 42 -6.25 6.77 -6.03
N ARG A 43 -6.31 6.24 -7.26
CA ARG A 43 -6.79 4.88 -7.52
C ARG A 43 -5.69 3.84 -7.40
N LEU A 44 -6.04 2.71 -6.78
CA LEU A 44 -5.22 1.53 -6.58
C LEU A 44 -6.05 0.29 -6.95
N THR A 45 -5.50 -0.62 -7.76
CA THR A 45 -6.15 -1.93 -7.99
C THR A 45 -5.78 -2.88 -6.86
N GLY A 46 -6.77 -3.38 -6.14
CA GLY A 46 -6.57 -4.27 -5.01
C GLY A 46 -7.33 -5.59 -5.15
N THR A 47 -6.91 -6.60 -4.39
CA THR A 47 -7.59 -7.90 -4.27
C THR A 47 -8.06 -8.10 -2.83
N VAL A 48 -9.32 -8.46 -2.63
CA VAL A 48 -9.90 -8.70 -1.30
C VAL A 48 -9.25 -9.91 -0.64
N THR A 49 -8.68 -9.74 0.55
CA THR A 49 -8.00 -10.81 1.29
C THR A 49 -8.85 -11.39 2.42
N ALA A 50 -9.72 -10.61 3.05
CA ALA A 50 -10.63 -11.10 4.08
C ALA A 50 -11.90 -10.22 4.22
N VAL A 51 -13.01 -10.87 4.56
CA VAL A 51 -14.29 -10.22 4.92
C VAL A 51 -14.66 -10.60 6.37
N PRO A 52 -14.06 -9.95 7.38
CA PRO A 52 -14.44 -10.16 8.78
C PRO A 52 -15.86 -9.66 9.02
N ASN A 53 -16.70 -10.47 9.65
CA ASN A 53 -18.07 -10.13 10.10
C ASN A 53 -18.87 -9.32 9.04
N PRO A 54 -19.31 -9.96 7.94
CA PRO A 54 -20.09 -9.30 6.88
C PRO A 54 -21.27 -8.51 7.47
N GLY A 55 -21.41 -7.24 7.06
CA GLY A 55 -22.40 -6.30 7.60
C GLY A 55 -21.98 -5.55 8.88
N ALA A 56 -20.83 -5.86 9.51
CA ALA A 56 -20.48 -5.31 10.83
C ALA A 56 -19.03 -4.82 11.01
N THR A 57 -18.12 -5.01 10.05
CA THR A 57 -16.72 -4.53 10.20
C THR A 57 -16.17 -3.88 8.93
N GLY A 58 -16.14 -4.60 7.81
CA GLY A 58 -15.58 -4.09 6.56
C GLY A 58 -14.83 -5.19 5.78
N ILE A 59 -13.97 -4.80 4.85
CA ILE A 59 -13.13 -5.73 4.08
C ILE A 59 -11.66 -5.34 4.08
N PHE A 60 -10.78 -6.33 4.17
CA PHE A 60 -9.34 -6.17 3.96
C PHE A 60 -8.99 -6.41 2.48
N VAL A 61 -8.07 -5.60 1.98
CA VAL A 61 -7.66 -5.57 0.56
C VAL A 61 -6.14 -5.51 0.49
N ASP A 62 -5.51 -6.43 -0.23
CA ASP A 62 -4.13 -6.29 -0.67
C ASP A 62 -4.07 -5.35 -1.88
N VAL A 63 -3.25 -4.31 -1.80
CA VAL A 63 -2.99 -3.32 -2.86
C VAL A 63 -1.55 -3.34 -3.36
N GLY A 64 -0.76 -4.36 -3.01
CA GLY A 64 0.66 -4.48 -3.38
C GLY A 64 1.59 -3.54 -2.61
N LEU A 65 1.12 -2.94 -1.51
CA LEU A 65 1.92 -2.13 -0.59
C LEU A 65 2.28 -2.94 0.67
N PRO A 66 3.35 -2.58 1.41
CA PRO A 66 3.68 -3.22 2.70
C PRO A 66 2.58 -3.09 3.77
N VAL A 67 1.64 -2.16 3.58
CA VAL A 67 0.48 -1.92 4.45
C VAL A 67 -0.80 -2.44 3.79
N GLY A 68 -1.60 -3.18 4.55
CA GLY A 68 -2.91 -3.65 4.09
C GLY A 68 -3.92 -2.52 3.94
N GLY A 69 -4.72 -2.58 2.87
CA GLY A 69 -5.88 -1.74 2.67
C GLY A 69 -7.09 -2.23 3.48
N PHE A 70 -7.94 -1.30 3.90
CA PHE A 70 -9.20 -1.60 4.59
C PHE A 70 -10.32 -0.67 4.11
N VAL A 71 -11.42 -1.26 3.63
CA VAL A 71 -12.68 -0.54 3.39
C VAL A 71 -13.57 -0.73 4.61
N ASP A 72 -14.05 0.39 5.15
CA ASP A 72 -14.93 0.41 6.32
C ASP A 72 -16.36 -0.06 5.97
N VAL A 73 -17.05 -0.69 6.92
CA VAL A 73 -18.47 -1.06 6.78
C VAL A 73 -19.34 0.12 6.34
N LEU A 74 -19.05 1.34 6.81
CA LEU A 74 -19.81 2.55 6.44
C LEU A 74 -19.60 3.01 4.98
N LEU A 75 -18.72 2.37 4.21
CA LEU A 75 -18.51 2.62 2.79
C LEU A 75 -19.08 1.52 1.89
N LEU A 76 -19.59 0.43 2.48
CA LEU A 76 -20.09 -0.76 1.78
C LEU A 76 -21.63 -0.80 1.80
N PRO A 77 -22.28 -1.55 0.88
CA PRO A 77 -23.72 -1.76 0.88
C PRO A 77 -24.28 -2.21 2.22
N ALA A 78 -25.49 -1.77 2.58
CA ALA A 78 -26.19 -2.30 3.75
C ALA A 78 -26.46 -3.82 3.65
N ASP A 79 -26.63 -4.34 2.43
CA ASP A 79 -26.67 -5.78 2.15
C ASP A 79 -25.26 -6.38 1.99
N ALA A 80 -24.87 -7.17 2.99
CA ALA A 80 -23.61 -7.91 3.03
C ALA A 80 -23.39 -8.87 1.84
N GLN A 81 -24.44 -9.29 1.12
CA GLN A 81 -24.29 -10.14 -0.08
C GLN A 81 -23.74 -9.40 -1.30
N ARG A 82 -23.78 -8.06 -1.30
CA ARG A 82 -23.19 -7.20 -2.35
C ARG A 82 -21.74 -6.77 -2.07
N TRP A 83 -21.17 -7.17 -0.94
CA TRP A 83 -19.79 -6.84 -0.59
C TRP A 83 -18.81 -7.58 -1.52
N PRO A 84 -17.68 -6.95 -1.92
CA PRO A 84 -16.62 -7.61 -2.65
C PRO A 84 -16.14 -8.89 -1.94
N ARG A 85 -16.01 -9.98 -2.68
CA ARG A 85 -15.71 -11.32 -2.13
C ARG A 85 -14.21 -11.58 -2.02
N VAL A 86 -13.79 -12.46 -1.11
CA VAL A 86 -12.37 -12.85 -1.02
C VAL A 86 -11.86 -13.40 -2.36
N GLY A 87 -10.71 -12.90 -2.82
CA GLY A 87 -10.13 -13.19 -4.13
C GLY A 87 -10.63 -12.29 -5.27
N GLU A 88 -11.66 -11.49 -5.06
CA GLU A 88 -12.17 -10.52 -6.03
C GLU A 88 -11.18 -9.35 -6.19
N ARG A 89 -10.96 -8.91 -7.44
CA ARG A 89 -10.02 -7.84 -7.78
C ARG A 89 -10.79 -6.63 -8.33
N ALA A 90 -10.63 -5.48 -7.69
CA ALA A 90 -11.37 -4.27 -7.99
C ALA A 90 -10.50 -3.01 -7.86
N GLU A 91 -11.01 -1.87 -8.32
CA GLU A 91 -10.38 -0.57 -8.09
C GLU A 91 -10.90 0.08 -6.80
N TYR A 92 -9.97 0.71 -6.07
CA TYR A 92 -10.23 1.42 -4.82
C TYR A 92 -9.55 2.78 -4.83
N GLU A 93 -10.21 3.79 -4.27
CA GLU A 93 -9.69 5.14 -4.06
C GLU A 93 -9.13 5.27 -2.64
N VAL A 94 -7.95 5.89 -2.51
CA VAL A 94 -7.33 6.24 -1.23
C VAL A 94 -8.21 7.26 -0.50
N TRP A 95 -8.87 6.80 0.56
CA TRP A 95 -9.93 7.53 1.25
C TRP A 95 -9.43 8.23 2.52
N TRP A 96 -8.51 7.60 3.25
CA TRP A 96 -7.86 8.17 4.43
C TRP A 96 -6.56 7.45 4.77
N ALA A 97 -5.63 8.17 5.39
CA ALA A 97 -4.39 7.64 5.97
C ALA A 97 -4.01 8.54 7.16
N ASP A 98 -4.21 8.06 8.39
CA ASP A 98 -3.77 8.77 9.61
C ASP A 98 -2.36 8.29 10.02
N ASP A 99 -1.95 8.50 11.26
CA ASP A 99 -0.63 8.10 11.76
C ASP A 99 -0.59 6.63 12.20
N ARG A 100 -1.71 5.89 12.12
CA ARG A 100 -1.75 4.43 12.27
C ARG A 100 -1.46 3.77 10.92
N PRO A 101 -0.68 2.67 10.88
CA PRO A 101 -0.35 1.95 9.64
C PRO A 101 -1.55 1.14 9.13
N GLN A 102 -2.58 1.81 8.62
CA GLN A 102 -3.74 1.23 7.97
C GLN A 102 -4.24 2.17 6.87
N LEU A 103 -4.17 1.72 5.62
CA LEU A 103 -4.66 2.49 4.48
C LEU A 103 -6.18 2.33 4.36
N ARG A 104 -6.95 3.41 4.54
CA ARG A 104 -8.40 3.36 4.32
C ARG A 104 -8.73 3.59 2.86
N LEU A 105 -9.59 2.72 2.34
CA LEU A 105 -9.96 2.64 0.94
C LEU A 105 -11.47 2.84 0.77
N LYS A 106 -11.87 3.34 -0.41
CA LYS A 106 -13.26 3.40 -0.88
C LYS A 106 -13.37 2.67 -2.22
N PRO A 107 -14.32 1.75 -2.44
CA PRO A 107 -14.56 1.14 -3.75
C PRO A 107 -14.83 2.16 -4.85
N VAL A 108 -14.38 1.89 -6.07
CA VAL A 108 -14.68 2.72 -7.26
C VAL A 108 -16.04 2.38 -7.87
N ASP A 109 -16.36 1.10 -8.04
CA ASP A 109 -17.65 0.66 -8.61
C ASP A 109 -18.79 0.97 -7.61
N PRO A 110 -19.80 1.77 -8.00
CA PRO A 110 -20.95 2.11 -7.14
C PRO A 110 -21.75 0.90 -6.62
N ARG A 111 -21.67 -0.27 -7.26
CA ARG A 111 -22.32 -1.51 -6.78
C ARG A 111 -21.85 -1.94 -5.39
N HIS A 112 -20.59 -1.60 -5.06
CA HIS A 112 -19.92 -1.90 -3.79
C HIS A 112 -19.83 -0.67 -2.88
N LEU A 113 -20.61 0.39 -3.14
CA LEU A 113 -20.78 1.52 -2.22
C LEU A 113 -22.09 1.42 -1.43
N ALA A 114 -22.09 2.03 -0.24
CA ALA A 114 -23.31 2.33 0.49
C ALA A 114 -24.25 3.22 -0.36
N GLU A 115 -25.54 2.92 -0.31
CA GLU A 115 -26.58 3.54 -1.14
C GLU A 115 -26.67 5.07 -0.99
N ASP A 116 -26.44 5.57 0.22
CA ASP A 116 -26.49 6.98 0.61
C ASP A 116 -25.13 7.70 0.48
N PHE A 117 -24.05 6.99 0.16
CA PHE A 117 -22.68 7.52 0.17
C PHE A 117 -22.53 8.81 -0.67
N ALA A 118 -23.23 8.92 -1.79
CA ALA A 118 -23.19 10.10 -2.64
C ALA A 118 -23.78 11.35 -1.93
N ALA A 119 -24.88 11.18 -1.19
CA ALA A 119 -25.48 12.26 -0.40
C ALA A 119 -24.60 12.60 0.80
N TRP A 120 -24.12 11.58 1.52
CA TRP A 120 -23.20 11.74 2.64
C TRP A 120 -21.92 12.50 2.25
N ARG A 121 -21.30 12.15 1.11
CA ARG A 121 -20.11 12.86 0.57
C ARG A 121 -20.43 14.32 0.24
N ALA A 122 -21.59 14.59 -0.38
CA ALA A 122 -21.98 15.95 -0.75
C ALA A 122 -22.18 16.84 0.49
N GLU A 123 -22.75 16.31 1.57
CA GLU A 123 -22.95 17.01 2.84
C GLU A 123 -21.63 17.18 3.62
N HIS A 124 -20.90 16.08 3.85
CA HIS A 124 -19.78 16.04 4.80
C HIS A 124 -18.42 16.37 4.17
N ARG A 125 -18.27 16.20 2.85
CA ARG A 125 -17.00 16.47 2.13
C ARG A 125 -17.23 17.12 0.73
N PRO A 126 -17.94 18.26 0.62
CA PRO A 126 -18.26 18.93 -0.66
C PRO A 126 -17.04 19.43 -1.47
N ARG A 127 -15.83 19.39 -0.90
CA ARG A 127 -14.56 19.72 -1.59
C ARG A 127 -13.58 18.53 -1.64
N TRP A 128 -14.06 17.29 -1.47
CA TRP A 128 -13.21 16.12 -1.65
C TRP A 128 -12.82 15.98 -3.13
N PRO A 129 -11.52 15.82 -3.47
CA PRO A 129 -11.08 15.72 -4.86
C PRO A 129 -11.83 14.62 -5.60
N GLU A 130 -12.17 14.90 -6.86
CA GLU A 130 -12.57 13.87 -7.81
C GLU A 130 -11.36 12.96 -8.09
N PRO A 131 -11.56 11.66 -8.32
CA PRO A 131 -10.44 10.74 -8.53
C PRO A 131 -9.73 11.06 -9.84
N GLU A 132 -8.45 11.42 -9.74
CA GLU A 132 -7.62 11.65 -10.92
C GLU A 132 -7.46 10.34 -11.74
N PRO A 133 -7.52 10.40 -13.08
CA PRO A 133 -7.23 9.26 -13.94
C PRO A 133 -5.84 8.68 -13.64
N ILE A 134 -5.72 7.35 -13.67
CA ILE A 134 -4.46 6.66 -13.32
C ILE A 134 -3.31 7.12 -14.21
N ASP A 135 -3.55 7.38 -15.50
CA ASP A 135 -2.54 7.90 -16.42
C ASP A 135 -2.05 9.31 -16.06
N GLN A 136 -2.93 10.16 -15.52
CA GLN A 136 -2.58 11.51 -15.06
C GLN A 136 -1.75 11.44 -13.76
N ALA A 137 -2.18 10.66 -12.78
CA ALA A 137 -1.44 10.45 -11.54
C ALA A 137 -0.07 9.78 -11.79
N ARG A 138 0.01 8.83 -12.73
CA ARG A 138 1.25 8.15 -13.14
C ARG A 138 2.16 9.08 -13.95
N ALA A 139 1.62 9.95 -14.81
CA ALA A 139 2.40 10.96 -15.51
C ALA A 139 2.99 11.99 -14.53
N ALA A 140 2.22 12.46 -13.55
CA ALA A 140 2.70 13.35 -12.49
C ALA A 140 3.82 12.69 -11.66
N ALA A 141 3.62 11.45 -11.19
CA ALA A 141 4.65 10.73 -10.45
C ALA A 141 5.93 10.47 -11.28
N ALA A 142 5.80 10.19 -12.58
CA ALA A 142 6.93 10.05 -13.49
C ALA A 142 7.66 11.40 -13.72
N ALA A 143 6.93 12.52 -13.74
CA ALA A 143 7.49 13.86 -13.85
C ALA A 143 8.25 14.26 -12.58
N GLU A 144 7.69 14.07 -11.37
CA GLU A 144 8.40 14.36 -10.11
C GLU A 144 9.68 13.50 -9.97
N VAL A 145 9.67 12.24 -10.41
CA VAL A 145 10.87 11.38 -10.42
C VAL A 145 11.90 11.83 -11.46
N ALA A 146 11.48 12.38 -12.60
CA ALA A 146 12.39 12.94 -13.60
C ALA A 146 13.00 14.27 -13.15
N GLU A 147 12.22 15.13 -12.47
CA GLU A 147 12.68 16.42 -11.95
C GLU A 147 13.63 16.27 -10.75
N LEU A 148 13.52 15.17 -9.99
CA LEU A 148 14.43 14.82 -8.89
C LEU A 148 15.80 14.26 -9.36
N LEU A 149 16.06 14.20 -10.67
CA LEU A 149 17.36 13.79 -11.25
C LEU A 149 18.16 15.01 -11.73
N PRO A 150 19.06 15.59 -10.91
CA PRO A 150 19.91 16.69 -11.34
C PRO A 150 20.96 16.23 -12.36
N GLY A 151 20.73 16.53 -13.63
CA GLY A 151 21.76 16.73 -14.66
C GLY A 151 22.76 15.59 -14.87
N GLY A 152 22.33 14.52 -15.57
CA GLY A 152 23.24 13.58 -16.21
C GLY A 152 24.01 14.24 -17.36
N ASN A 153 25.16 14.83 -17.06
CA ASN A 153 25.99 15.65 -17.93
C ASN A 153 26.49 14.89 -19.18
N ALA A 154 26.32 15.51 -20.35
CA ALA A 154 26.83 15.02 -21.63
C ALA A 154 28.26 15.53 -21.87
N GLU A 155 29.26 14.85 -21.28
CA GLU A 155 30.69 15.22 -21.40
C GLU A 155 31.58 14.00 -21.68
N GLY A 156 32.42 14.08 -22.72
CA GLY A 156 33.57 13.19 -22.95
C GLY A 156 33.25 11.74 -23.35
N PRO A 157 33.99 11.15 -24.31
CA PRO A 157 35.43 10.98 -24.10
C PRO A 157 36.32 11.80 -25.05
N GLU A 158 37.38 12.36 -24.46
CA GLU A 158 38.52 12.94 -25.17
C GLU A 158 39.46 11.82 -25.69
N ALA A 159 39.67 11.76 -27.00
CA ALA A 159 40.64 10.87 -27.67
C ALA A 159 40.77 11.23 -29.17
N VAL A 160 41.93 11.39 -29.80
CA VAL A 160 43.33 11.68 -29.39
C VAL A 160 43.94 12.52 -30.55
N PRO A 161 44.75 13.57 -30.32
CA PRO A 161 45.38 14.31 -31.41
C PRO A 161 46.56 13.54 -32.06
N PRO A 162 46.56 13.30 -33.39
CA PRO A 162 47.70 12.71 -34.09
C PRO A 162 48.82 13.74 -34.30
N GLY A 163 49.88 13.64 -33.50
CA GLY A 163 51.07 14.50 -33.60
C GLY A 163 52.03 14.13 -34.76
N LEU A 164 52.78 15.13 -35.23
CA LEU A 164 53.73 15.02 -36.35
C LEU A 164 54.84 13.96 -36.15
N ARG A 165 55.03 13.11 -37.16
CA ARG A 165 56.34 12.74 -37.74
C ARG A 165 56.17 12.71 -39.27
N ALA A 166 56.83 13.56 -40.04
CA ALA A 166 58.28 13.70 -40.31
C ALA A 166 58.74 12.75 -41.43
N THR A 167 59.03 13.36 -42.59
CA THR A 167 59.97 12.97 -43.67
C THR A 167 60.37 11.49 -43.81
N GLU A 168 60.06 10.89 -44.96
CA GLU A 168 61.00 10.80 -46.11
C GLU A 168 60.21 10.74 -47.44
#